data_AF-A0A699Z947-F1
#
_entry.id   AF-A0A699Z947-F1
#
_cell.length_a   1.000
_cell.length_b   1.000
_cell.length_c   1.000
_cell.angle_alpha   90.00
_cell.angle_beta   90.00
_cell.angle_gamma   90.00
#
_symmetry.space_group_name_H-M   'P 1'
#
loop_
_entity.id
_entity.type
_entity.pdbx_description
1 polymer ?
#
loop_
_entity_poly.entity_id
_entity_poly.type
_entity_poly.pdbx_seq_one_letter_code
_entity_poly.pdbx_strand_id
1 'polypeptide(L)' 'MAKISGALHVHQNTANLLYISILTSPTTGGVTASFGMLGDLIIAEPQAIIGFAGRRVIEQTLQEQLPDDFQQSR' A
#
# COMPACT_ATOMS: atom_id res chain seq x y z
N MET A 1 -10.60 -1.29 7.66
CA MET A 1 -9.13 -1.10 7.74
C MET A 1 -8.63 -1.15 9.17
N ALA A 2 -9.13 -0.31 10.08
CA ALA A 2 -8.77 -0.35 11.51
C ALA A 2 -8.81 -1.74 12.16
N LYS A 3 -9.86 -2.54 11.90
CA LYS A 3 -9.98 -3.92 12.43
C LYS A 3 -8.79 -4.81 12.05
N ILE A 4 -8.38 -4.81 10.79
CA ILE A 4 -7.33 -5.69 10.28
C ILE A 4 -5.96 -5.21 10.78
N SER A 5 -5.72 -3.89 10.80
CA SER A 5 -4.52 -3.32 11.41
C SER A 5 -4.40 -3.65 12.89
N GLY A 6 -5.51 -3.64 13.63
CA GLY A 6 -5.53 -4.06 15.04
C GLY A 6 -5.18 -5.53 15.23
N ALA A 7 -5.72 -6.42 14.39
CA ALA A 7 -5.35 -7.84 14.42
C ALA A 7 -3.87 -8.06 14.07
N LEU A 8 -3.36 -7.33 13.08
CA LEU A 8 -1.95 -7.39 12.68
C LEU A 8 -1.02 -6.89 13.79
N HIS A 9 -1.41 -5.84 14.51
CA HIS A 9 -0.66 -5.36 15.67
C HIS A 9 -0.49 -6.45 16.74
N VAL A 10 -1.56 -7.20 17.04
CA VAL A 10 -1.49 -8.35 17.97
C VAL A 10 -0.58 -9.44 17.43
N HIS A 11 -0.68 -9.76 16.14
CA HIS A 11 0.19 -10.77 15.48
C HIS A 11 1.68 -10.41 15.60
N GLN A 12 2.05 -9.16 15.33
CA GLN A 12 3.45 -8.71 15.36
C GLN A 12 3.97 -8.48 16.78
N ASN A 13 3.20 -7.80 17.65
CA ASN A 13 3.72 -7.30 18.93
C ASN A 13 3.39 -8.20 20.12
N THR A 14 2.29 -8.95 20.06
CA THR A 14 1.92 -9.88 21.14
C THR A 14 2.42 -11.29 20.85
N ALA A 15 2.26 -11.76 19.62
CA ALA A 15 2.69 -13.09 19.22
C ALA A 15 4.12 -13.15 18.66
N ASN A 16 4.75 -12.00 18.37
CA ASN A 16 6.11 -11.91 17.79
C ASN A 16 6.27 -12.71 16.49
N LEU A 17 5.25 -12.68 15.62
CA LEU A 17 5.24 -13.40 14.36
C LEU A 17 5.52 -12.47 13.17
N LEU A 18 6.29 -12.99 12.22
CA LEU A 18 6.66 -12.29 10.98
C LEU A 18 5.45 -12.11 10.07
N TYR A 19 5.24 -10.88 9.58
CA TYR A 19 4.26 -10.56 8.56
C TYR A 19 4.94 -9.95 7.32
N ILE A 20 4.81 -10.64 6.18
CA ILE A 20 5.32 -10.17 4.89
C ILE A 20 4.13 -9.73 4.04
N SER A 21 4.15 -8.48 3.60
CA SER A 21 3.17 -7.94 2.66
C SER A 21 3.71 -8.08 1.25
N ILE A 22 2.92 -8.72 0.36
CA ILE A 22 3.23 -8.81 -1.07
C ILE A 22 2.22 -7.95 -1.81
N LEU A 23 2.70 -6.86 -2.38
CA LEU A 23 1.92 -5.86 -3.08
C LEU A 23 1.93 -6.16 -4.57
N THR A 24 0.75 -6.40 -5.10
CA THR A 24 0.53 -6.70 -6.52
C THR A 24 -0.23 -5.57 -7.18
N SER A 25 -0.16 -5.50 -8.50
CA SER A 25 -0.81 -4.42 -9.26
C SER A 25 -2.31 -4.68 -9.44
N PRO A 26 -3.21 -3.74 -9.08
CA PRO A 26 -3.01 -2.52 -8.31
C PRO A 26 -3.30 -2.70 -6.81
N THR A 27 -2.48 -2.09 -5.95
CA THR A 27 -2.76 -1.98 -4.51
C THR A 27 -2.95 -0.51 -4.14
N THR A 28 -4.21 -0.08 -4.01
CA THR A 28 -4.54 1.33 -3.74
C THR A 28 -5.51 1.55 -2.59
N GLY A 29 -5.68 2.80 -2.15
CA GLY A 29 -6.72 3.20 -1.20
C GLY A 29 -6.48 2.67 0.21
N GLY A 30 -7.55 2.19 0.84
CA GLY A 30 -7.55 1.76 2.23
C GLY A 30 -6.63 0.58 2.53
N VAL A 31 -6.33 -0.27 1.55
CA VAL A 31 -5.40 -1.40 1.73
C VAL A 31 -3.97 -0.88 1.89
N THR A 32 -3.53 0.01 0.99
CA THR A 32 -2.24 0.69 1.06
C THR A 32 -2.13 1.53 2.34
N ALA A 33 -3.21 2.19 2.77
CA ALA A 33 -3.24 2.95 4.02
C ALA A 33 -3.48 2.08 5.28
N SER A 34 -3.35 0.76 5.19
CA SER A 34 -3.50 -0.12 6.34
C SER A 34 -2.57 -1.33 6.25
N PHE A 35 -3.10 -2.55 6.36
CA PHE A 35 -2.32 -3.77 6.48
C PHE A 35 -1.35 -3.99 5.31
N GLY A 36 -1.62 -3.45 4.11
CA GLY A 36 -0.70 -3.53 2.98
C GLY A 36 0.65 -2.86 3.25
N MET A 37 0.70 -1.80 4.04
CA MET A 37 1.92 -1.05 4.38
C MET A 37 2.42 -1.27 5.81
N LEU A 38 1.83 -2.21 6.54
CA LEU A 38 2.22 -2.55 7.91
C LEU A 38 3.03 -3.86 7.99
N GLY A 39 3.53 -4.35 6.85
CA GLY A 39 4.46 -5.48 6.76
C GLY A 39 5.78 -5.23 7.49
N ASP A 40 6.32 -6.23 8.15
CA ASP A 40 7.72 -6.22 8.61
C ASP A 40 8.66 -6.19 7.39
N LEU A 41 8.26 -6.91 6.34
CA LEU A 41 8.84 -6.82 5.01
C LEU A 41 7.72 -6.55 4.00
N ILE A 42 7.97 -5.61 3.10
CA ILE A 42 7.04 -5.26 2.02
C ILE A 42 7.75 -5.54 0.70
N ILE A 43 7.18 -6.44 -0.09
CA ILE A 43 7.66 -6.81 -1.43
C ILE A 43 6.63 -6.33 -2.42
N ALA A 44 7.06 -5.68 -3.49
CA ALA A 44 6.17 -5.31 -4.59
C ALA A 44 6.59 -6.06 -5.86
N GLU A 45 5.62 -6.53 -6.64
CA GLU A 45 5.90 -6.98 -8.00
C GLU A 45 6.44 -5.80 -8.83
N PRO A 46 7.33 -6.03 -9.82
CA PRO A 46 7.79 -4.96 -10.70
C PRO A 46 6.62 -4.26 -11.40
N GLN A 47 6.69 -2.92 -11.52
CA GLN A 47 5.68 -2.09 -12.19
C GLN A 47 4.28 -2.13 -11.53
N ALA A 48 4.17 -2.63 -10.30
CA ALA A 48 2.92 -2.61 -9.56
C ALA A 48 2.50 -1.19 -9.19
N ILE A 49 1.23 -0.87 -9.42
CA ILE A 49 0.67 0.43 -9.08
C ILE A 49 0.26 0.43 -7.62
N ILE A 50 0.96 1.22 -6.80
CA ILE A 50 0.78 1.29 -5.35
C ILE A 50 0.58 2.74 -4.91
N GLY A 51 -0.55 3.06 -4.31
CA GLY A 51 -0.81 4.43 -3.84
C GLY A 51 -2.12 4.63 -3.11
N PHE A 52 -2.18 5.62 -2.21
CA PHE A 52 -3.40 5.89 -1.44
C PHE A 52 -4.53 6.44 -2.33
N ALA A 53 -4.30 7.56 -3.01
CA ALA A 53 -5.23 8.11 -3.99
C ALA A 53 -4.81 7.70 -5.40
N GLY A 54 -5.79 7.39 -6.26
CA GLY A 54 -5.50 7.06 -7.65
C GLY A 54 -5.06 8.28 -8.47
N ARG A 55 -4.24 8.04 -9.50
CA ARG A 55 -3.72 9.07 -10.45
C ARG A 55 -4.79 10.08 -10.88
N ARG A 56 -5.97 9.60 -11.29
CA ARG A 56 -7.10 10.45 -11.71
C ARG A 56 -7.49 11.51 -10.66
N VAL A 57 -7.62 11.10 -9.39
CA VAL A 57 -8.04 12.02 -8.32
C VAL A 57 -6.93 13.04 -8.04
N ILE A 58 -5.67 12.61 -8.10
CA ILE A 58 -4.52 13.49 -7.86
C ILE A 58 -4.40 14.52 -8.97
N GLU A 59 -4.45 14.11 -10.25
CA GLU A 59 -4.38 15.02 -11.40
C GLU A 59 -5.54 16.03 -11.39
N GLN A 60 -6.76 15.58 -11.07
CA GLN A 60 -7.91 16.48 -10.97
C GLN A 60 -7.77 17.50 -9.84
N THR A 61 -7.11 17.14 -8.75
CA THR A 61 -6.93 18.02 -7.58
C THR A 61 -5.80 19.02 -7.79
N LEU A 62 -4.69 18.58 -8.41
CA LEU A 62 -3.50 19.41 -8.64
C LEU A 62 -3.55 20.20 -9.95
N GLN A 63 -4.42 19.82 -10.89
CA GLN A 63 -4.49 20.37 -12.25
C GLN A 63 -3.17 20.25 -13.04
N GLU A 64 -2.39 19.21 -12.72
CA GLU A 64 -1.11 18.90 -13.37
C GLU A 64 -1.15 17.46 -13.90
N GLN A 65 -0.38 17.18 -14.96
CA GLN A 65 -0.19 15.81 -15.43
C GLN A 65 0.90 15.12 -14.63
N LEU A 66 0.62 13.91 -14.16
CA LEU A 66 1.61 13.12 -13.43
C LEU A 66 2.52 12.37 -14.41
N PRO A 67 3.78 12.08 -14.02
CA PRO A 67 4.66 11.18 -14.77
C PRO A 67 4.04 9.81 -15.01
N ASP A 68 4.46 9.11 -16.06
CA ASP A 68 3.90 7.79 -16.41
C ASP A 68 4.28 6.68 -15.44
N ASP A 69 5.42 6.81 -14.75
CA ASP A 69 5.90 5.89 -13.72
C ASP A 69 5.40 6.27 -12.31
N PHE A 70 4.52 7.26 -12.20
CA PHE A 70 3.99 7.68 -10.92
C PHE A 70 3.25 6.52 -10.23
N GLN A 71 3.57 6.27 -8.95
CA GLN A 71 3.06 5.15 -8.15
C GLN A 71 3.49 3.74 -8.60
N GLN A 72 4.42 3.60 -9.55
CA GLN A 72 4.95 2.28 -9.94
C GLN A 72 6.11 1.84 -9.03
N SER A 73 6.09 0.58 -8.62
CA SER A 73 7.24 -0.08 -7.99
C SER A 73 8.37 -0.35 -8.99
N ARG A 74 9.61 -0.35 -8.48
CA ARG A 74 10.85 -0.52 -9.24
C ARG A 74 11.64 -1.71 -8.72
#